data_AF-L9XJ96-F1
#
_entry.id   AF-L9XJ96-F1
#
_cell.length_a   1.000
_cell.length_b   1.000
_cell.length_c   1.000
_cell.angle_alpha   90.00
_cell.angle_beta   90.00
_cell.angle_gamma   90.00
#
_symmetry.space_group_name_H-M   'P 1'
#
loop_
_entity.id
_entity.type
_entity.pdbx_description
1 polymer ?
#
loop_
_entity_poly.entity_id
_entity_poly.type
_entity_poly.pdbx_seq_one_letter_code
_entity_poly.pdbx_strand_id
1 'polypeptide(L)'
;MYKRQQYNLHIGQCIYCRLCEEVCPVDAILLTQNFEFTGDTKHDLVYNKEQLKAVPWYKDIDPLESREPDRGAWIGEGDGEVDYQ
;
A
#
# COMPACT_ATOMS: atom_id res chain seq x y z
N MET A 1 21.20 -6.02 -22.18
CA MET A 1 21.24 -5.49 -20.80
C MET A 1 19.82 -5.18 -20.36
N TYR A 2 19.28 -5.91 -19.38
CA TYR A 2 17.93 -5.63 -18.88
C TYR A 2 17.99 -4.41 -17.96
N LYS A 3 17.34 -3.31 -18.38
CA LYS A 3 17.25 -2.09 -17.60
C LYS A 3 16.49 -2.41 -16.32
N ARG A 4 17.10 -2.18 -15.16
CA ARG A 4 16.43 -2.35 -13.86
C ARG A 4 15.17 -1.48 -13.88
N GLN A 5 13.99 -2.09 -13.79
CA GLN A 5 12.74 -1.34 -13.73
C GLN A 5 12.76 -0.49 -12.45
N GLN A 6 12.59 0.82 -12.62
CA GLN A 6 12.43 1.74 -11.49
C GLN A 6 11.01 1.60 -10.96
N TYR A 7 10.87 1.59 -9.64
CA TYR A 7 9.57 1.53 -8.97
C TYR A 7 9.37 2.85 -8.23
N ASN A 8 8.39 3.64 -8.69
CA ASN A 8 7.99 4.90 -8.08
C ASN A 8 6.48 4.88 -7.84
N LEU A 9 6.06 5.16 -6.62
CA LEU A 9 4.66 5.29 -6.23
C LEU A 9 4.33 6.77 -6.06
N HIS A 10 3.38 7.27 -6.85
CA HIS A 10 2.88 8.64 -6.76
C HIS A 10 1.65 8.66 -5.85
N ILE A 11 1.86 8.86 -4.56
CA ILE A 11 0.79 8.83 -3.54
C ILE A 11 -0.24 9.94 -3.80
N GLY A 12 0.19 11.11 -4.27
CA GLY A 12 -0.73 12.20 -4.64
C GLY A 12 -1.63 11.92 -5.85
N GLN A 13 -1.40 10.81 -6.58
CA GLN A 13 -2.24 10.33 -7.68
C GLN A 13 -2.89 8.97 -7.37
N CYS A 14 -2.47 8.30 -6.30
CA CYS A 14 -3.01 7.04 -5.87
C CYS A 14 -4.44 7.24 -5.35
N ILE A 15 -5.36 6.38 -5.78
CA ILE A 15 -6.76 6.39 -5.31
C ILE A 15 -7.00 5.33 -4.22
N TYR A 16 -5.94 4.70 -3.71
CA TYR A 16 -5.98 3.71 -2.63
C TYR A 16 -6.89 2.49 -2.90
N CYS A 17 -7.05 2.11 -4.18
CA CYS A 17 -7.94 1.03 -4.61
C CYS A 17 -7.42 -0.40 -4.36
N ARG A 18 -6.24 -0.56 -3.76
CA ARG A 18 -5.58 -1.86 -3.50
C ARG A 18 -5.26 -2.75 -4.71
N LEU A 19 -5.56 -2.35 -5.94
CA LEU A 19 -5.26 -3.15 -7.16
C LEU A 19 -3.78 -3.58 -7.27
N CYS A 20 -2.84 -2.75 -6.81
CA CYS A 20 -1.41 -3.07 -6.83
C CYS A 20 -1.03 -4.21 -5.88
N GLU A 21 -1.69 -4.29 -4.74
CA GLU A 21 -1.56 -5.38 -3.78
C GLU A 21 -2.21 -6.64 -4.34
N GLU A 22 -3.40 -6.51 -4.93
CA GLU A 22 -4.13 -7.66 -5.47
C GLU A 22 -3.43 -8.37 -6.63
N VAL A 23 -2.83 -7.60 -7.54
CA VAL A 23 -2.15 -8.14 -8.72
C VAL A 23 -0.77 -8.72 -8.37
N CYS A 24 -0.24 -8.40 -7.18
CA CYS A 24 1.10 -8.83 -6.81
C CYS A 24 1.10 -10.32 -6.46
N PRO A 25 1.79 -11.19 -7.22
CA PRO A 25 1.74 -12.64 -6.99
C PRO A 25 2.62 -13.10 -5.82
N VAL A 26 3.40 -12.20 -5.25
CA VAL A 26 4.44 -12.49 -4.24
C VAL A 26 4.38 -11.50 -3.07
N ASP A 27 3.30 -10.73 -2.97
CA ASP A 27 3.06 -9.79 -1.86
C ASP A 27 4.22 -8.79 -1.63
N ALA A 28 4.78 -8.27 -2.72
CA ALA A 28 5.86 -7.27 -2.66
C ALA A 28 5.39 -5.86 -2.28
N ILE A 29 4.08 -5.61 -2.31
CA ILE A 29 3.44 -4.35 -1.92
C ILE A 29 2.15 -4.65 -1.15
N LEU A 30 1.91 -3.87 -0.11
CA LEU A 30 0.77 -3.96 0.80
C LEU A 30 0.28 -2.54 1.09
N LEU A 31 -1.03 -2.31 1.06
CA LEU A 31 -1.62 -1.05 1.53
C LEU A 31 -1.87 -1.12 3.04
N THR A 32 -1.04 -0.42 3.81
CA THR A 32 -1.16 -0.33 5.27
C THR A 32 -2.34 0.55 5.70
N GLN A 33 -2.77 0.45 6.96
CA GLN A 33 -3.75 1.36 7.57
C GLN A 33 -3.19 2.75 7.92
N ASN A 34 -1.93 3.05 7.58
CA ASN A 34 -1.38 4.38 7.82
C ASN A 34 -1.97 5.40 6.82
N PHE A 35 -2.81 6.31 7.33
CA PHE A 35 -3.44 7.39 6.55
C PHE A 35 -2.88 8.78 6.89
N GLU A 36 -2.03 8.90 7.90
CA GLU A 36 -1.52 10.19 8.38
C GLU A 36 -0.19 10.54 7.72
N PHE A 37 -0.25 11.10 6.52
CA PHE A 37 0.91 11.71 5.86
C PHE A 37 0.53 13.02 5.19
N THR A 38 1.43 13.98 5.29
CA THR A 38 1.27 15.31 4.69
C THR A 38 2.55 15.67 3.96
N GLY A 39 2.41 16.33 2.81
CA GLY A 39 3.53 16.86 2.04
C GLY A 39 3.24 18.30 1.65
N ASP A 40 4.25 19.15 1.70
CA ASP A 40 4.12 20.56 1.32
C ASP A 40 4.11 20.72 -0.22
N THR A 41 4.77 19.79 -0.91
CA THR A 41 4.88 19.77 -2.37
C THR A 41 4.45 18.43 -2.95
N LYS A 42 4.13 18.44 -4.26
CA LYS A 42 3.81 17.20 -4.99
C LYS A 42 4.95 16.18 -4.96
N HIS A 43 6.20 16.64 -4.88
CA HIS A 43 7.37 15.76 -4.88
C HIS A 43 7.50 14.99 -3.56
N ASP A 44 6.99 15.53 -2.46
CA ASP A 44 6.98 14.87 -1.15
C ASP A 44 6.03 13.65 -1.12
N LEU A 45 5.09 13.60 -2.06
CA LEU A 45 4.15 12.50 -2.24
C LEU A 45 4.60 11.51 -3.33
N VAL A 46 5.87 11.52 -3.72
CA VAL A 46 6.45 10.54 -4.66
C VAL A 46 7.50 9.72 -3.95
N TYR A 47 7.29 8.41 -3.90
CA TYR A 47 8.14 7.48 -3.19
C TYR A 47 8.82 6.53 -4.16
N ASN A 48 10.14 6.52 -4.16
CA ASN A 48 10.92 5.50 -4.85
C ASN A 48 11.00 4.20 -4.01
N LYS A 49 11.53 3.15 -4.63
CA LYS A 49 11.70 1.82 -4.01
C LYS A 49 12.42 1.88 -2.66
N GLU A 50 13.50 2.66 -2.56
CA GLU A 50 14.31 2.77 -1.35
C GLU A 50 13.55 3.48 -0.23
N GLN A 51 12.80 4.55 -0.56
CA GLN A 51 11.95 5.26 0.39
C GLN A 51 10.82 4.38 0.91
N LEU A 52 10.15 3.61 0.05
CA LEU A 52 9.09 2.67 0.47
C LEU A 52 9.59 1.61 1.45
N LYS A 53 10.84 1.16 1.30
CA LYS A 53 11.46 0.20 2.24
C LYS A 53 11.88 0.82 3.57
N ALA A 54 12.02 2.13 3.63
CA ALA A 54 12.54 2.87 4.77
C ALA A 54 11.45 3.54 5.61
N VAL A 55 10.18 3.39 5.23
CA VAL A 55 9.08 4.01 5.97
C VAL A 55 9.02 3.47 7.41
N PRO A 56 8.86 4.34 8.43
CA PRO A 56 8.95 3.93 9.82
C PRO A 56 7.79 3.02 10.24
N TRP A 57 6.60 3.22 9.68
CA TRP A 57 5.40 2.43 9.98
C TRP A 57 5.44 0.99 9.47
N TYR A 58 6.38 0.59 8.61
CA TYR A 58 6.46 -0.80 8.13
C TYR A 58 7.07 -1.77 9.15
N LYS A 59 7.89 -1.28 10.09
CA LYS A 59 8.68 -2.13 10.99
C LYS A 59 7.85 -2.90 12.02
N ASP A 60 6.68 -2.37 12.36
CA ASP A 60 5.84 -2.88 13.44
C ASP A 60 4.55 -3.53 12.90
N ILE A 61 4.49 -3.78 11.59
CA ILE A 61 3.31 -4.34 10.91
C ILE A 61 3.54 -5.84 10.63
N ASP A 62 2.61 -6.69 11.07
CA ASP A 62 2.46 -8.04 10.53
C ASP A 62 1.79 -7.94 9.13
N PRO A 63 2.47 -8.37 8.04
CA PRO A 63 1.90 -8.33 6.70
C PRO A 63 0.61 -9.14 6.53
N LEU A 64 0.42 -10.20 7.34
CA LEU A 64 -0.77 -11.05 7.29
C LEU A 64 -1.96 -10.37 7.97
N GLU A 65 -1.75 -9.73 9.12
CA GLU A 65 -2.81 -8.97 9.81
C GLU A 65 -3.24 -7.76 9.01
N SER A 66 -2.32 -7.08 8.32
CA SER A 66 -2.67 -5.93 7.46
C SER A 66 -3.50 -6.30 6.23
N ARG A 67 -3.55 -7.58 5.86
CA ARG A 67 -4.44 -8.10 4.81
C ARG A 67 -5.86 -8.34 5.30
N GLU A 68 -6.10 -8.29 6.61
CA GLU A 68 -7.42 -8.43 7.20
C GLU A 68 -8.02 -7.02 7.41
N PRO A 69 -9.27 -6.76 6.99
CA PRO A 69 -10.25 -7.73 6.54
C PRO A 69 -10.02 -8.17 5.09
N ASP A 70 -10.39 -9.42 4.82
CA ASP A 70 -10.14 -10.13 3.57
C ASP A 70 -10.64 -9.37 2.33
N ARG A 71 -10.10 -9.69 1.16
CA ARG A 71 -10.52 -9.10 -0.13
C ARG A 71 -12.04 -9.07 -0.31
N GLY A 72 -12.73 -10.12 0.12
CA GLY A 72 -14.19 -10.23 0.05
C GLY A 72 -14.86 -9.10 0.82
N ALA A 73 -14.39 -8.78 2.02
CA ALA A 73 -14.96 -7.71 2.83
C ALA A 73 -14.89 -6.34 2.10
N TRP A 74 -13.76 -6.01 1.45
CA TRP A 74 -13.60 -4.74 0.71
C TRP A 74 -14.47 -4.63 -0.55
N ILE A 75 -14.71 -5.75 -1.25
CA ILE A 75 -15.55 -5.79 -2.46
C ILE A 75 -17.02 -6.16 -2.16
N GLY A 76 -17.37 -6.36 -0.89
CA GLY A 76 -18.71 -6.75 -0.46
C GLY A 76 -19.08 -8.21 -0.74
N GLU A 77 -18.10 -9.07 -1.04
CA GLU A 77 -18.26 -10.52 -1.23
C GLU A 77 -17.88 -11.36 0.01
N GLY A 78 -17.35 -10.72 1.06
CA GLY A 78 -16.89 -11.37 2.30
C GLY A 78 -17.94 -11.36 3.41
N ASP A 79 -17.81 -12.30 4.33
CA ASP A 79 -18.62 -12.47 5.54
C ASP A 79 -18.16 -11.58 6.71
N GLY A 80 -17.04 -10.88 6.56
CA GLY A 80 -16.49 -9.94 7.53
C GLY A 80 -17.06 -8.52 7.42
N GLU A 81 -17.30 -7.89 8.57
CA GLU A 81 -17.59 -6.44 8.66
C GLU A 81 -16.27 -5.67 8.45
N VAL A 82 -16.25 -4.76 7.47
CA VAL A 82 -15.12 -3.84 7.29
C VAL A 82 -15.27 -2.74 8.32
N ASP A 83 -14.42 -2.75 9.35
CA ASP A 83 -14.33 -1.63 10.28
C ASP A 83 -13.59 -0.48 9.58
N TYR A 84 -14.35 0.57 9.23
CA TYR A 84 -13.84 1.78 8.58
C TYR A 84 -13.39 2.83 9.61
N GLN A 85 -13.42 2.54 10.91
CA GLN A 85 -13.18 3.51 11.99
C GLN A 85 -11.74 3.54 12.49
#